data_AF-A0A7C1XM02-F1
#
_entry.id   AF-A0A7C1XM02-F1
#
_cell.length_a   1.000
_cell.length_b   1.000
_cell.length_c   1.000
_cell.angle_alpha   90.00
_cell.angle_beta   90.00
_cell.angle_gamma   90.00
#
_symmetry.space_group_name_H-M   'P 1'
#
loop_
_entity.id
_entity.type
_entity.pdbx_description
1 polymer ?
#
loop_
_entity_poly.entity_id
_entity_poly.type
_entity_poly.pdbx_seq_one_letter_code
_entity_poly.pdbx_strand_id
1 'polypeptide(L)'
;MTDTALKPLSFSLHLDLPLPSPDDKRADVERLVETAGIEGLLVPLERMAALPSVLRERKFSIRPVFGIAGDCVRLLECDSDEVFGVAVDIGTTNVVASIFDLNGMERVAERAMTNPQTAYGEDILSRMHHAMSSGVTGLRHALVGGLNSMIASLADEAGTDPSRVFALSVASNTVMTHFLLGLDVANIPVEPYIPVVHSPGFHKAGELGLSANPEATVYAFPNAGSYVGGDIISGILTTGIHKAEAPTILIDVGTNAEIVIGMQEWLFVGAGAAGPALEGGIFRAGMRAKRGAIYRIDIDPATHDARYSTIGDAAPAGIC
;
A
#
# COMPACT_ATOMS: atom_id res chain seq x y z
N MET A 1 20.59 -0.48 23.79
CA MET A 1 19.93 -0.33 22.49
C MET A 1 18.44 -0.35 22.78
N THR A 2 17.90 0.84 23.02
CA THR A 2 16.55 1.08 23.51
C THR A 2 15.56 0.90 22.38
N ASP A 3 14.65 -0.06 22.57
CA ASP A 3 13.30 -0.16 22.01
C ASP A 3 12.93 0.97 21.03
N THR A 4 13.28 0.79 19.75
CA THR A 4 12.77 1.67 18.68
C THR A 4 11.32 1.29 18.45
N ALA A 5 10.43 1.86 19.27
CA ALA A 5 9.00 1.86 18.99
C ALA A 5 8.80 2.23 17.51
N LEU A 6 8.16 1.34 16.76
CA LEU A 6 7.86 1.52 15.34
C LEU A 6 7.16 2.87 15.14
N LYS A 7 7.87 3.84 14.54
CA LYS A 7 7.27 5.11 14.16
C LYS A 7 6.47 4.89 12.89
N PRO A 8 5.14 5.13 12.87
CA PRO A 8 4.37 5.05 11.64
C PRO A 8 4.85 6.11 10.63
N LEU A 9 4.54 5.88 9.36
CA LEU A 9 4.85 6.79 8.25
C LEU A 9 4.34 8.23 8.50
N SER A 10 3.22 8.34 9.22
CA SER A 10 2.72 9.61 9.76
C SER A 10 2.32 9.43 11.21
N PHE A 11 2.60 10.43 12.04
CA PHE A 11 2.41 10.40 13.49
C PHE A 11 2.00 11.78 14.00
N SER A 12 1.36 11.84 15.16
CA SER A 12 1.07 13.10 15.85
C SER A 12 1.82 13.21 17.16
N LEU A 13 2.07 14.45 17.59
CA LEU A 13 2.63 14.77 18.91
C LEU A 13 1.72 15.80 19.57
N HIS A 14 1.46 15.66 20.87
CA HIS A 14 0.84 16.73 21.63
C HIS A 14 1.92 17.75 22.02
N LEU A 15 1.73 19.01 21.64
CA LEU A 15 2.70 20.09 21.87
C LEU A 15 2.03 21.27 22.58
N ASP A 16 2.61 21.67 23.71
CA ASP A 16 2.33 22.94 24.38
C ASP A 16 3.41 23.96 24.01
N LEU A 17 3.07 24.87 23.10
CA LEU A 17 4.00 25.89 22.61
C LEU A 17 4.05 27.06 23.59
N PRO A 18 5.23 27.67 23.81
CA PRO A 18 5.37 28.84 24.66
C PRO A 18 4.52 30.00 24.12
N LEU A 19 3.81 30.73 24.98
CA LEU A 19 2.98 31.85 24.54
C LEU A 19 3.84 33.02 24.01
N PRO A 20 3.41 33.70 22.94
CA PRO A 20 4.08 34.92 22.49
C PRO A 20 3.99 36.01 23.57
N SER A 21 5.07 36.76 23.75
CA SER A 21 5.16 37.80 24.77
C SER A 21 6.08 38.95 24.32
N PRO A 22 6.13 40.08 25.05
CA PRO A 22 7.12 41.13 24.77
C PRO A 22 8.57 40.63 24.75
N ASP A 23 8.87 39.57 25.50
CA ASP A 23 10.22 38.98 25.61
C ASP A 23 10.42 37.78 24.66
N ASP A 24 9.35 37.24 24.06
CA ASP A 24 9.38 36.14 23.09
C ASP A 24 8.55 36.49 21.85
N LYS A 25 9.26 37.02 20.84
CA LYS A 25 8.71 37.50 19.56
C LYS A 25 8.94 36.53 18.40
N ARG A 26 9.32 35.28 18.68
CA ARG A 26 9.53 34.25 17.63
C ARG A 26 8.28 34.08 16.78
N ALA A 27 8.48 33.85 15.49
CA ALA A 27 7.39 33.60 14.55
C ALA A 27 6.66 32.28 14.88
N ASP A 28 5.41 32.13 14.45
CA ASP A 28 4.61 30.94 14.76
C ASP A 28 5.25 29.64 14.23
N VAL A 29 5.85 29.69 13.03
CA VAL A 29 6.57 28.54 12.43
C VAL A 29 7.84 28.21 13.22
N GLU A 30 8.64 29.22 13.59
CA GLU A 30 9.85 29.05 14.40
C GLU A 30 9.51 28.43 15.76
N ARG A 31 8.46 28.94 16.40
CA ARG A 31 7.94 28.42 17.67
C ARG A 31 7.52 26.95 17.56
N LEU A 32 6.83 26.57 16.48
CA LEU A 32 6.45 25.18 16.23
C LEU A 32 7.67 24.30 16.00
N VAL A 33 8.59 24.70 15.12
CA VAL A 33 9.77 23.90 14.75
C VAL A 33 10.66 23.65 15.96
N GLU A 34 10.94 24.69 16.75
CA GLU A 34 11.74 24.58 17.96
C GLU A 34 11.07 23.72 19.04
N THR A 35 9.74 23.85 19.21
CA THR A 35 8.99 23.05 20.20
C THR A 35 8.88 21.58 19.77
N ALA A 36 8.67 21.30 18.49
CA ALA A 36 8.58 19.95 17.96
C ALA A 36 9.92 19.21 18.06
N GLY A 37 11.05 19.92 17.92
CA GLY A 37 12.39 19.34 18.02
C GLY A 37 12.68 18.30 16.94
N ILE A 38 11.97 18.36 15.81
CA ILE A 38 12.12 17.42 14.69
C ILE A 38 13.16 17.97 13.72
N GLU A 39 14.26 17.25 13.56
CA GLU A 39 15.29 17.56 12.58
C GLU A 39 14.74 17.44 11.16
N GLY A 40 15.06 18.43 10.30
CA GLY A 40 14.60 18.44 8.92
C GLY A 40 13.09 18.67 8.75
N LEU A 41 12.40 19.27 9.74
CA LEU A 41 10.98 19.59 9.64
C LEU A 41 10.73 20.68 8.59
N LEU A 42 10.02 20.30 7.52
CA LEU A 42 9.50 21.19 6.50
C LEU A 42 8.04 21.54 6.80
N VAL A 43 7.74 22.83 6.84
CA VAL A 43 6.37 23.34 6.99
C VAL A 43 5.89 23.85 5.63
N PRO A 44 4.95 23.17 4.94
CA PRO A 44 4.45 23.62 3.64
C PRO A 44 3.75 24.99 3.73
N LEU A 45 3.76 25.77 2.64
CA LEU A 45 3.18 27.12 2.60
C LEU A 45 1.73 27.17 3.09
N GLU A 46 0.91 26.20 2.67
CA GLU A 46 -0.50 26.11 3.10
C GLU A 46 -0.63 25.93 4.61
N ARG A 47 0.29 25.18 5.24
CA ARG A 47 0.33 25.01 6.69
C ARG A 47 0.89 26.23 7.39
N MET A 48 1.87 26.92 6.81
CA MET A 48 2.33 28.22 7.33
C MET A 48 1.18 29.23 7.38
N ALA A 49 0.29 29.22 6.38
CA ALA A 49 -0.86 30.13 6.32
C ALA A 49 -1.93 29.78 7.37
N ALA A 50 -2.18 28.50 7.63
CA ALA A 50 -3.18 28.04 8.60
C ALA A 50 -2.68 28.09 10.06
N LEU A 51 -1.37 27.91 10.29
CA LEU A 51 -0.80 27.75 11.63
C LEU A 51 -1.13 28.89 12.61
N PRO A 52 -1.07 30.18 12.22
CA PRO A 52 -1.35 31.27 13.15
C PRO A 52 -2.75 31.22 13.77
N SER A 53 -3.79 30.96 12.97
CA SER A 53 -5.17 30.89 13.48
C SER A 53 -5.34 29.69 14.40
N VAL A 54 -4.86 28.51 13.98
CA VAL A 54 -4.94 27.26 14.75
C VAL A 54 -4.28 27.41 16.13
N LEU A 55 -3.07 27.97 16.19
CA LEU A 55 -2.38 28.19 17.47
C LEU A 55 -3.18 29.07 18.43
N ARG A 56 -3.80 30.15 17.93
CA ARG A 56 -4.55 31.09 18.77
C ARG A 56 -5.87 30.47 19.24
N GLU A 57 -6.59 29.78 18.36
CA GLU A 57 -7.83 29.07 18.68
C GLU A 57 -7.61 27.96 19.73
N ARG A 58 -6.50 27.25 19.61
CA ARG A 58 -6.10 26.17 20.52
C ARG A 58 -5.28 26.63 21.73
N LYS A 59 -5.12 27.94 21.92
CA LYS A 59 -4.34 28.52 23.03
C LYS A 59 -2.93 27.93 23.14
N PHE A 60 -2.30 27.71 21.98
CA PHE A 60 -0.95 27.19 21.83
C PHE A 60 -0.75 25.74 22.33
N SER A 61 -1.82 24.98 22.56
CA SER A 61 -1.78 23.55 22.85
C SER A 61 -2.40 22.78 21.68
N ILE A 62 -1.59 22.17 20.83
CA ILE A 62 -2.02 21.55 19.56
C ILE A 62 -1.51 20.12 19.42
N ARG A 63 -2.13 19.37 18.51
CA ARG A 63 -1.69 18.03 18.11
C ARG A 63 -1.35 17.98 16.62
N PRO A 64 -0.21 18.55 16.19
CA PRO A 64 0.20 18.53 14.80
C PRO A 64 0.47 17.11 14.32
N VAL A 65 0.17 16.86 13.04
CA VAL A 65 0.44 15.61 12.35
C VAL A 65 1.64 15.78 11.43
N PHE A 66 2.61 14.90 11.56
CA PHE A 66 3.85 14.86 10.81
C PHE A 66 3.89 13.63 9.89
N GLY A 67 4.57 13.75 8.76
CA GLY A 67 4.78 12.66 7.80
C GLY A 67 6.24 12.56 7.37
N ILE A 68 6.77 11.35 7.29
CA ILE A 68 8.12 11.09 6.80
C ILE A 68 8.13 11.22 5.28
N ALA A 69 9.03 12.00 4.71
CA ALA A 69 9.18 12.18 3.27
C ALA A 69 10.66 12.06 2.88
N GLY A 70 11.15 10.82 2.75
CA GLY A 70 12.57 10.55 2.52
C GLY A 70 13.41 10.98 3.71
N ASP A 71 14.39 11.85 3.47
CA ASP A 71 15.33 12.33 4.50
C ASP A 71 14.77 13.52 5.32
N CYS A 72 13.50 13.89 5.12
CA CYS A 72 12.86 14.98 5.85
C CYS A 72 11.53 14.58 6.47
N VAL A 73 11.03 15.41 7.37
CA VAL A 73 9.68 15.29 7.96
C VAL A 73 8.87 16.50 7.55
N ARG A 74 7.59 16.29 7.24
CA ARG A 74 6.69 17.35 6.77
C ARG A 74 5.54 17.54 7.75
N LEU A 75 5.16 18.79 8.02
CA LEU A 75 3.91 19.08 8.72
C LEU A 75 2.74 18.81 7.75
N LEU A 76 1.93 17.79 8.06
CA LEU A 76 0.80 17.38 7.23
C LEU A 76 -0.49 18.08 7.65
N GLU A 77 -0.68 18.31 8.96
CA GLU A 77 -1.83 19.01 9.53
C GLU A 77 -1.44 19.74 10.82
N CYS A 78 -2.00 20.93 11.05
CA CYS A 78 -1.63 21.74 12.20
C CYS A 78 -2.21 21.21 13.52
N ASP A 79 -3.38 20.55 13.46
CA ASP A 79 -4.07 20.01 14.63
C ASP A 79 -5.06 18.91 14.21
N SER A 80 -4.89 17.69 14.72
CA SER A 80 -5.82 16.58 14.49
C SER A 80 -5.74 15.55 15.61
N ASP A 81 -6.88 15.18 16.19
CA ASP A 81 -6.96 14.07 17.15
C ASP A 81 -7.03 12.70 16.45
N GLU A 82 -7.64 12.68 15.26
CA GLU A 82 -7.76 11.50 14.42
C GLU A 82 -6.57 11.43 13.47
N VAL A 83 -5.85 10.31 13.48
CA VAL A 83 -4.70 10.09 12.60
C VAL A 83 -4.76 8.68 12.04
N PHE A 84 -5.26 8.55 10.81
CA PHE A 84 -5.40 7.26 10.15
C PHE A 84 -4.35 7.05 9.07
N GLY A 85 -4.06 5.78 8.80
CA GLY A 85 -3.23 5.35 7.68
C GLY A 85 -3.85 4.18 6.94
N VAL A 86 -3.51 4.02 5.66
CA VAL A 86 -4.00 2.91 4.83
C VAL A 86 -2.82 2.12 4.28
N ALA A 87 -2.82 0.81 4.49
CA ALA A 87 -1.92 -0.11 3.78
C ALA A 87 -2.65 -0.68 2.57
N VAL A 88 -2.02 -0.66 1.40
CA VAL A 88 -2.61 -1.09 0.13
C VAL A 88 -1.70 -2.12 -0.52
N ASP A 89 -2.28 -3.26 -0.89
CA ASP A 89 -1.69 -4.25 -1.79
C ASP A 89 -2.41 -4.18 -3.14
N ILE A 90 -1.68 -3.83 -4.20
CA ILE A 90 -2.21 -3.72 -5.56
C ILE A 90 -1.74 -4.93 -6.37
N GLY A 91 -2.53 -6.00 -6.32
CA GLY A 91 -2.36 -7.15 -7.20
C GLY A 91 -2.93 -6.91 -8.60
N THR A 92 -2.51 -7.74 -9.55
CA THR A 92 -3.03 -7.70 -10.93
C THR A 92 -4.53 -8.00 -10.97
N THR A 93 -5.01 -8.94 -10.16
CA THR A 93 -6.41 -9.39 -10.14
C THR A 93 -7.23 -8.72 -9.05
N ASN A 94 -6.66 -8.57 -7.86
CA ASN A 94 -7.34 -8.02 -6.68
C ASN A 94 -6.51 -6.88 -6.10
N VAL A 95 -7.19 -5.91 -5.51
CA VAL A 95 -6.60 -4.88 -4.66
C VAL A 95 -7.16 -5.07 -3.26
N VAL A 96 -6.29 -5.08 -2.26
CA VAL A 96 -6.66 -5.20 -0.85
C VAL A 96 -6.14 -3.97 -0.12
N ALA A 97 -6.94 -3.38 0.75
CA ALA A 97 -6.48 -2.33 1.63
C ALA A 97 -7.03 -2.47 3.04
N SER A 98 -6.22 -2.06 4.00
CA SER A 98 -6.55 -2.01 5.42
C SER A 98 -6.33 -0.62 5.96
N ILE A 99 -7.28 -0.10 6.73
CA ILE A 99 -7.15 1.18 7.44
C ILE A 99 -6.75 0.94 8.90
N PHE A 100 -5.88 1.80 9.42
CA PHE A 100 -5.31 1.72 10.76
C PHE A 100 -5.48 3.05 11.48
N ASP A 101 -5.84 3.01 12.77
CA ASP A 101 -5.64 4.13 13.68
C ASP A 101 -4.16 4.17 14.08
N LEU A 102 -3.45 5.23 13.68
CA LEU A 102 -2.01 5.37 13.91
C LEU A 102 -1.68 5.87 15.32
N ASN A 103 -2.66 6.36 16.08
CA ASN A 103 -2.43 6.67 17.50
C ASN A 103 -2.35 5.38 18.33
N GLY A 104 -3.22 4.41 18.03
CA GLY A 104 -3.26 3.11 18.70
C GLY A 104 -2.45 2.02 18.00
N MET A 105 -2.03 2.24 16.75
CA MET A 105 -1.42 1.24 15.86
C MET A 105 -2.31 0.00 15.66
N GLU A 106 -3.62 0.21 15.56
CA GLU A 106 -4.62 -0.86 15.43
C GLU A 106 -5.26 -0.87 14.04
N ARG A 107 -5.45 -2.07 13.46
CA ARG A 107 -6.21 -2.23 12.22
C ARG A 107 -7.71 -2.16 12.50
N VAL A 108 -8.39 -1.21 11.87
CA VAL A 108 -9.82 -0.95 12.10
C VAL A 108 -10.70 -1.72 11.11
N ALA A 109 -10.35 -1.69 9.82
CA ALA A 109 -11.12 -2.37 8.78
C ALA A 109 -10.22 -2.83 7.62
N GLU A 110 -10.70 -3.81 6.86
CA GLU A 110 -10.08 -4.34 5.65
C GLU A 110 -11.12 -4.50 4.54
N ARG A 111 -10.71 -4.20 3.32
CA ARG A 111 -11.51 -4.35 2.11
C ARG A 111 -10.68 -4.92 0.97
N ALA A 112 -11.36 -5.69 0.13
CA ALA A 112 -10.81 -6.20 -1.11
C ALA A 112 -11.76 -5.85 -2.27
N MET A 113 -11.20 -5.54 -3.43
CA MET A 113 -11.94 -5.37 -4.67
C MET A 113 -11.22 -6.08 -5.82
N THR A 114 -11.96 -6.44 -6.86
CA THR A 114 -11.34 -6.78 -8.15
C THR A 114 -10.63 -5.54 -8.67
N ASN A 115 -9.40 -5.69 -9.17
CA ASN A 115 -8.64 -4.57 -9.72
C ASN A 115 -9.42 -3.97 -10.92
N PRO A 116 -9.81 -2.69 -10.87
CA PRO A 116 -10.64 -2.05 -11.91
C PRO A 116 -9.96 -2.02 -13.29
N GLN A 117 -8.64 -2.21 -13.33
CA GLN A 117 -7.88 -2.31 -14.57
C GLN A 117 -8.17 -3.59 -15.37
N THR A 118 -8.89 -4.57 -14.81
CA THR A 118 -9.34 -5.76 -15.56
C THR A 118 -10.18 -5.39 -16.79
N ALA A 119 -10.81 -4.22 -16.81
CA ALA A 119 -11.52 -3.70 -17.98
C ALA A 119 -10.61 -3.44 -19.21
N TYR A 120 -9.30 -3.32 -18.99
CA TYR A 120 -8.29 -3.02 -20.02
C TYR A 120 -7.43 -4.25 -20.40
N GLY A 121 -7.61 -5.37 -19.70
CA GLY A 121 -6.86 -6.59 -19.92
C GLY A 121 -6.95 -7.53 -18.73
N GLU A 122 -7.11 -8.83 -19.00
CA GLU A 122 -7.23 -9.86 -17.96
C GLU A 122 -5.92 -10.04 -17.20
N ASP A 123 -4.78 -9.93 -17.89
CA ASP A 123 -3.44 -10.08 -17.32
C ASP A 123 -2.57 -8.80 -17.47
N ILE A 124 -1.39 -8.83 -16.85
CA ILE A 124 -0.43 -7.72 -16.79
C ILE A 124 0.16 -7.37 -18.17
N LEU A 125 0.44 -8.35 -19.04
CA LEU A 125 1.01 -8.15 -20.37
C LEU A 125 -0.01 -7.47 -21.29
N SER A 126 -1.25 -7.94 -21.25
CA SER A 126 -2.37 -7.37 -22.00
C SER A 126 -2.58 -5.89 -21.64
N ARG A 127 -2.49 -5.55 -20.34
CA ARG A 127 -2.58 -4.15 -19.89
C ARG A 127 -1.38 -3.32 -20.33
N MET A 128 -0.16 -3.86 -20.31
CA MET A 128 1.01 -3.15 -20.84
C MET A 128 0.88 -2.89 -22.34
N HIS A 129 0.44 -3.88 -23.13
CA HIS A 129 0.18 -3.67 -24.56
C HIS A 129 -0.90 -2.62 -24.83
N HIS A 130 -1.95 -2.59 -24.01
CA HIS A 130 -2.93 -1.51 -24.05
C HIS A 130 -2.27 -0.15 -23.76
N ALA A 131 -1.47 -0.05 -22.68
CA ALA A 131 -0.77 1.17 -22.31
C ALA A 131 0.22 1.64 -23.38
N MET A 132 0.91 0.72 -24.06
CA MET A 132 1.82 1.03 -25.17
C MET A 132 1.09 1.63 -26.38
N SER A 133 -0.16 1.24 -26.59
CA SER A 133 -0.96 1.68 -27.74
C SER A 133 -1.80 2.92 -27.45
N SER A 134 -2.30 3.06 -26.22
CA SER A 134 -3.31 4.06 -25.82
C SER A 134 -2.87 4.96 -24.65
N GLY A 135 -1.67 4.75 -24.12
CA GLY A 135 -1.14 5.46 -22.96
C GLY A 135 -1.61 4.90 -21.61
N VAL A 136 -0.92 5.30 -20.53
CA VAL A 136 -1.19 4.83 -19.16
C VAL A 136 -2.41 5.49 -18.50
N THR A 137 -2.88 6.62 -19.04
CA THR A 137 -3.89 7.47 -18.39
C THR A 137 -5.18 6.74 -18.03
N GLY A 138 -5.71 5.89 -18.91
CA GLY A 138 -6.94 5.13 -18.65
C GLY A 138 -6.77 4.13 -17.51
N LEU A 139 -5.68 3.37 -17.54
CA LEU A 139 -5.30 2.40 -16.50
C LEU A 139 -5.06 3.07 -15.14
N ARG A 140 -4.37 4.22 -15.14
CA ARG A 140 -4.17 5.02 -13.93
C ARG A 140 -5.50 5.53 -13.37
N HIS A 141 -6.34 6.11 -14.22
CA HIS A 141 -7.63 6.65 -13.79
C HIS A 141 -8.52 5.57 -13.17
N ALA A 142 -8.60 4.39 -13.80
CA ALA A 142 -9.35 3.27 -13.27
C ALA A 142 -8.81 2.82 -11.89
N LEU A 143 -7.49 2.67 -11.76
CA LEU A 143 -6.87 2.28 -10.49
C LEU A 143 -7.08 3.31 -9.39
N VAL A 144 -6.77 4.58 -9.64
CA VAL A 144 -6.95 5.67 -8.68
C VAL A 144 -8.41 5.82 -8.28
N GLY A 145 -9.36 5.71 -9.22
CA GLY A 145 -10.79 5.74 -8.92
C GLY A 145 -11.24 4.58 -8.02
N GLY A 146 -10.72 3.37 -8.25
CA GLY A 146 -10.95 2.22 -7.38
C GLY A 146 -10.37 2.42 -5.98
N LEU A 147 -9.12 2.89 -5.89
CA LEU A 147 -8.47 3.19 -4.60
C LEU A 147 -9.23 4.25 -3.82
N ASN A 148 -9.72 5.30 -4.48
CA ASN A 148 -10.51 6.34 -3.83
C ASN A 148 -11.83 5.81 -3.27
N SER A 149 -12.51 4.93 -4.02
CA SER A 149 -13.73 4.26 -3.56
C SER A 149 -13.46 3.37 -2.34
N MET A 150 -12.30 2.69 -2.32
CA MET A 150 -11.87 1.85 -1.22
C MET A 150 -11.48 2.66 0.02
N ILE A 151 -10.73 3.75 -0.14
CA ILE A 151 -10.38 4.68 0.96
C ILE A 151 -11.64 5.25 1.58
N ALA A 152 -12.60 5.70 0.76
CA ALA A 152 -13.87 6.23 1.25
C ALA A 152 -14.66 5.19 2.07
N SER A 153 -14.74 3.95 1.58
CA SER A 153 -15.45 2.86 2.28
C SER A 153 -14.77 2.49 3.60
N LEU A 154 -13.43 2.40 3.59
CA LEU A 154 -12.64 2.11 4.79
C LEU A 154 -12.76 3.24 5.83
N ALA A 155 -12.75 4.50 5.40
CA ALA A 155 -12.93 5.65 6.29
C ALA A 155 -14.32 5.65 6.93
N ASP A 156 -15.38 5.38 6.16
CA ASP A 156 -16.75 5.26 6.66
C ASP A 156 -16.87 4.17 7.74
N GLU A 157 -16.27 2.99 7.51
CA GLU A 157 -16.25 1.90 8.49
C GLU A 157 -15.44 2.20 9.75
N ALA A 158 -14.37 2.97 9.59
CA ALA A 158 -13.58 3.47 10.72
C ALA A 158 -14.25 4.65 11.43
N GLY A 159 -15.39 5.14 10.93
CA GLY A 159 -16.12 6.27 11.50
C GLY A 159 -15.38 7.61 11.36
N THR A 160 -14.52 7.75 10.35
CA THR A 160 -13.67 8.92 10.12
C THR A 160 -13.90 9.51 8.72
N ASP A 161 -13.45 10.76 8.51
CA ASP A 161 -13.38 11.36 7.18
C ASP A 161 -12.10 10.94 6.44
N PRO A 162 -12.13 10.70 5.10
CA PRO A 162 -10.93 10.38 4.32
C PRO A 162 -9.79 11.41 4.44
N SER A 163 -10.11 12.68 4.72
CA SER A 163 -9.10 13.73 4.97
C SER A 163 -8.29 13.53 6.27
N ARG A 164 -8.70 12.59 7.14
CA ARG A 164 -7.94 12.12 8.31
C ARG A 164 -7.00 10.96 8.01
N VAL A 165 -6.96 10.49 6.77
CA VAL A 165 -5.92 9.55 6.30
C VAL A 165 -4.68 10.36 5.94
N PHE A 166 -3.62 10.22 6.73
CA PHE A 166 -2.37 10.97 6.59
C PHE A 166 -1.21 10.15 6.02
N ALA A 167 -1.35 8.82 5.98
CA ALA A 167 -0.35 7.92 5.44
C ALA A 167 -0.99 6.87 4.52
N LEU A 168 -0.34 6.58 3.41
CA LEU A 168 -0.62 5.40 2.60
C LEU A 168 0.68 4.65 2.33
N SER A 169 0.67 3.34 2.53
CA SER A 169 1.79 2.45 2.21
C SER A 169 1.34 1.50 1.11
N VAL A 170 2.03 1.49 -0.02
CA VAL A 170 1.59 0.79 -1.24
C VAL A 170 2.61 -0.26 -1.65
N ALA A 171 2.24 -1.53 -1.50
CA ALA A 171 2.96 -2.68 -2.02
C ALA A 171 2.28 -3.17 -3.30
N SER A 172 3.05 -3.43 -4.35
CA SER A 172 2.52 -3.90 -5.63
C SER A 172 3.63 -4.39 -6.54
N ASN A 173 3.31 -5.16 -7.57
CA ASN A 173 4.28 -5.45 -8.62
C ASN A 173 4.69 -4.17 -9.38
N THR A 174 5.81 -4.26 -10.10
CA THR A 174 6.43 -3.12 -10.78
C THR A 174 5.48 -2.42 -11.76
N VAL A 175 4.68 -3.15 -12.52
CA VAL A 175 3.76 -2.57 -13.51
C VAL A 175 2.61 -1.85 -12.81
N MET A 176 2.04 -2.44 -11.76
CA MET A 176 0.99 -1.78 -10.97
C MET A 176 1.49 -0.50 -10.31
N THR A 177 2.74 -0.49 -9.81
CA THR A 177 3.41 0.72 -9.31
C THR A 177 3.48 1.79 -10.40
N HIS A 178 3.92 1.44 -11.61
CA HIS A 178 4.03 2.40 -12.72
C HIS A 178 2.66 2.95 -13.14
N PHE A 179 1.61 2.10 -13.15
CA PHE A 179 0.26 2.56 -13.43
C PHE A 179 -0.28 3.52 -12.37
N LEU A 180 -0.05 3.26 -11.08
CA LEU A 180 -0.44 4.18 -10.00
C LEU A 180 0.23 5.55 -10.18
N LEU A 181 1.54 5.55 -10.46
CA LEU A 181 2.35 6.76 -10.61
C LEU A 181 2.17 7.45 -11.97
N GLY A 182 1.46 6.83 -12.92
CA GLY A 182 1.28 7.36 -14.27
C GLY A 182 2.56 7.36 -15.10
N LEU A 183 3.46 6.41 -14.84
CA LEU A 183 4.71 6.24 -15.55
C LEU A 183 4.54 5.34 -16.77
N ASP A 184 5.41 5.55 -17.77
CA ASP A 184 5.46 4.72 -18.96
C ASP A 184 5.92 3.29 -18.62
N VAL A 185 5.34 2.30 -19.29
CA VAL A 185 5.63 0.87 -19.11
C VAL A 185 6.18 0.22 -20.38
N ALA A 186 6.35 0.97 -21.48
CA ALA A 186 6.66 0.42 -22.80
C ALA A 186 7.95 -0.43 -22.86
N ASN A 187 8.92 -0.13 -21.99
CA ASN A 187 10.21 -0.83 -21.94
C ASN A 187 10.24 -2.01 -20.95
N ILE A 188 9.18 -2.22 -20.15
CA ILE A 188 9.10 -3.33 -19.19
C ILE A 188 8.98 -4.69 -19.91
N PRO A 189 8.10 -4.88 -20.92
CA PRO A 189 7.95 -6.17 -21.60
C PRO A 189 8.98 -6.42 -22.71
N VAL A 190 9.81 -5.42 -23.05
CA VAL A 190 10.76 -5.49 -24.16
C VAL A 190 12.17 -5.63 -23.63
N GLU A 191 12.94 -6.61 -24.12
CA GLU A 191 14.35 -6.78 -23.76
C GLU A 191 15.12 -5.45 -23.95
N PRO A 192 15.88 -4.98 -22.95
CA PRO A 192 16.34 -5.67 -21.74
C PRO A 192 15.48 -5.50 -20.46
N TYR A 193 14.17 -5.29 -20.61
CA TYR A 193 13.16 -5.27 -19.53
C TYR A 193 13.42 -4.19 -18.48
N ILE A 194 13.45 -2.92 -18.89
CA ILE A 194 13.86 -1.81 -18.02
C ILE A 194 12.62 -0.99 -17.57
N PRO A 195 12.31 -0.94 -16.27
CA PRO A 195 11.30 -0.03 -15.74
C PRO A 195 11.83 1.41 -15.67
N VAL A 196 10.92 2.39 -15.55
CA VAL A 196 11.30 3.80 -15.38
C VAL A 196 12.02 4.03 -14.05
N VAL A 197 11.56 3.35 -12.99
CA VAL A 197 12.10 3.51 -11.63
C VAL A 197 12.01 2.21 -10.84
N HIS A 198 13.07 1.92 -10.09
CA HIS A 198 13.08 0.84 -9.10
C HIS A 198 12.57 1.32 -7.74
N SER A 199 13.07 2.45 -7.24
CA SER A 199 12.70 2.99 -5.93
C SER A 199 11.88 4.28 -6.08
N PRO A 200 10.54 4.19 -6.26
CA PRO A 200 9.70 5.37 -6.43
C PRO A 200 9.67 6.26 -5.18
N GLY A 201 9.69 5.65 -3.99
CA GLY A 201 9.85 6.37 -2.72
C GLY A 201 8.57 7.06 -2.24
N PHE A 202 8.70 8.34 -1.89
CA PHE A 202 7.66 9.10 -1.20
C PHE A 202 6.98 10.09 -2.15
N HIS A 203 5.66 10.15 -2.08
CA HIS A 203 4.79 11.04 -2.86
C HIS A 203 3.72 11.68 -1.97
N LYS A 204 3.01 12.68 -2.48
CA LYS A 204 1.80 13.18 -1.83
C LYS A 204 0.55 12.52 -2.40
N ALA A 205 -0.45 12.25 -1.56
CA ALA A 205 -1.74 11.74 -2.02
C ALA A 205 -2.40 12.68 -3.05
N GLY A 206 -2.30 14.00 -2.85
CA GLY A 206 -2.84 14.99 -3.79
C GLY A 206 -2.19 14.94 -5.18
N GLU A 207 -0.89 14.64 -5.27
CA GLU A 207 -0.17 14.49 -6.55
C GLU A 207 -0.63 13.24 -7.32
N LEU A 208 -0.96 12.17 -6.58
CA LEU A 208 -1.44 10.92 -7.16
C LEU A 208 -2.94 10.95 -7.49
N GLY A 209 -3.68 11.93 -6.95
CA GLY A 209 -5.14 12.03 -7.10
C GLY A 209 -5.91 11.13 -6.12
N LEU A 210 -5.29 10.77 -5.00
CA LEU A 210 -5.90 9.91 -3.98
C LEU A 210 -6.78 10.74 -3.03
N SER A 211 -7.98 10.23 -2.74
CA SER A 211 -8.98 10.87 -1.86
C SER A 211 -8.66 10.65 -0.38
N ALA A 212 -7.45 11.07 0.03
CA ALA A 212 -6.99 11.14 1.41
C ALA A 212 -6.72 12.62 1.77
N ASN A 213 -6.03 12.90 2.89
CA ASN A 213 -5.48 14.24 3.08
C ASN A 213 -4.57 14.58 1.87
N PRO A 214 -4.69 15.74 1.21
CA PRO A 214 -3.86 16.07 0.05
C PRO A 214 -2.35 16.03 0.32
N GLU A 215 -1.96 16.35 1.56
CA GLU A 215 -0.57 16.32 2.01
C GLU A 215 -0.16 14.95 2.57
N ALA A 216 -1.08 13.96 2.64
CA ALA A 216 -0.79 12.62 3.13
C ALA A 216 0.43 12.03 2.43
N THR A 217 1.27 11.38 3.23
CA THR A 217 2.47 10.72 2.73
C THR A 217 2.08 9.40 2.09
N VAL A 218 2.42 9.23 0.82
CA VAL A 218 2.29 7.95 0.12
C VAL A 218 3.68 7.36 -0.04
N TYR A 219 3.93 6.19 0.55
CA TYR A 219 5.14 5.43 0.35
C TYR A 219 4.87 4.26 -0.61
N ALA A 220 5.48 4.29 -1.79
CA ALA A 220 5.47 3.18 -2.72
C ALA A 220 6.72 2.33 -2.52
N PHE A 221 6.53 1.03 -2.27
CA PHE A 221 7.64 0.11 -2.03
C PHE A 221 8.59 0.05 -3.23
N PRO A 222 9.90 -0.19 -3.00
CA PRO A 222 10.86 -0.37 -4.07
C PRO A 222 10.62 -1.69 -4.81
N ASN A 223 10.93 -1.70 -6.10
CA ASN A 223 10.88 -2.83 -7.00
C ASN A 223 12.29 -3.38 -7.25
N ALA A 224 12.47 -4.70 -7.19
CA ALA A 224 13.76 -5.34 -7.46
C ALA A 224 14.03 -5.61 -8.96
N GLY A 225 12.98 -5.65 -9.78
CA GLY A 225 13.08 -5.94 -11.21
C GLY A 225 11.80 -5.57 -11.97
N SER A 226 11.72 -5.89 -13.26
CA SER A 226 10.50 -5.67 -14.06
C SER A 226 9.31 -6.51 -13.62
N TYR A 227 9.57 -7.70 -13.06
CA TYR A 227 8.56 -8.65 -12.62
C TYR A 227 8.69 -9.03 -11.14
N VAL A 228 9.52 -8.30 -10.40
CA VAL A 228 9.66 -8.47 -8.94
C VAL A 228 9.49 -7.09 -8.33
N GLY A 229 8.31 -6.84 -7.77
CA GLY A 229 7.95 -5.54 -7.26
C GLY A 229 8.00 -5.42 -5.74
N GLY A 230 7.40 -4.34 -5.26
CA GLY A 230 7.29 -3.99 -3.86
C GLY A 230 6.39 -4.91 -3.04
N ASP A 231 5.48 -5.65 -3.68
CA ASP A 231 4.74 -6.78 -3.10
C ASP A 231 5.68 -7.84 -2.50
N ILE A 232 6.67 -8.27 -3.29
CA ILE A 232 7.66 -9.26 -2.83
C ILE A 232 8.59 -8.68 -1.77
N ILE A 233 8.99 -7.41 -1.91
CA ILE A 233 9.78 -6.73 -0.87
C ILE A 233 9.01 -6.64 0.45
N SER A 234 7.70 -6.33 0.39
CA SER A 234 6.82 -6.35 1.56
C SER A 234 6.75 -7.73 2.21
N GLY A 235 6.64 -8.80 1.41
CA GLY A 235 6.72 -10.18 1.88
C GLY A 235 8.06 -10.52 2.55
N ILE A 236 9.19 -10.10 1.97
CA ILE A 236 10.53 -10.28 2.55
C ILE A 236 10.67 -9.60 3.92
N LEU A 237 10.13 -8.38 4.04
CA LEU A 237 10.17 -7.62 5.30
C LEU A 237 9.28 -8.26 6.37
N THR A 238 8.07 -8.67 5.98
CA THR A 238 7.06 -9.25 6.89
C THR A 238 7.49 -10.62 7.40
N THR A 239 8.03 -11.47 6.54
CA THR A 239 8.47 -12.83 6.92
C THR A 239 9.80 -12.82 7.68
N GLY A 240 10.59 -11.77 7.54
CA GLY A 240 11.91 -11.71 8.15
C GLY A 240 12.95 -12.64 7.50
N ILE A 241 12.72 -13.13 6.28
CA ILE A 241 13.67 -14.01 5.56
C ILE A 241 15.07 -13.39 5.43
N HIS A 242 15.14 -12.06 5.28
CA HIS A 242 16.37 -11.27 5.26
C HIS A 242 17.12 -11.23 6.62
N LYS A 243 16.58 -11.85 7.66
CA LYS A 243 17.18 -12.02 9.00
C LYS A 243 17.34 -13.49 9.38
N ALA A 244 16.96 -14.43 8.50
CA ALA A 244 17.02 -15.84 8.79
C ALA A 244 18.48 -16.32 8.83
N GLU A 245 18.80 -17.17 9.81
CA GLU A 245 20.13 -17.80 9.93
C GLU A 245 20.33 -18.96 8.96
N ALA A 246 19.24 -19.55 8.45
CA ALA A 246 19.26 -20.69 7.54
C ALA A 246 18.50 -20.38 6.24
N PRO A 247 18.87 -21.03 5.11
CA PRO A 247 18.16 -20.88 3.84
C PRO A 247 16.67 -21.16 3.99
N THR A 248 15.87 -20.14 3.70
CA THR A 248 14.41 -20.16 3.77
C THR A 248 13.86 -19.87 2.37
N ILE A 249 12.66 -20.36 2.10
CA ILE A 249 11.94 -20.09 0.85
C ILE A 249 10.63 -19.37 1.17
N LEU A 250 10.38 -18.29 0.44
CA LEU A 250 9.09 -17.62 0.35
C LEU A 250 8.58 -17.83 -1.07
N ILE A 251 7.35 -18.32 -1.19
CA ILE A 251 6.69 -18.52 -2.46
C ILE A 251 5.41 -17.69 -2.43
N ASP A 252 5.36 -16.65 -3.25
CA ASP A 252 4.13 -15.93 -3.54
C ASP A 252 3.47 -16.58 -4.77
N VAL A 253 2.24 -17.03 -4.58
CA VAL A 253 1.49 -17.76 -5.60
C VAL A 253 0.27 -16.94 -5.97
N GLY A 254 0.37 -16.22 -7.08
CA GLY A 254 -0.75 -15.57 -7.75
C GLY A 254 -0.82 -15.96 -9.22
N THR A 255 -1.21 -14.99 -10.04
CA THR A 255 -1.25 -15.16 -11.50
C THR A 255 0.16 -15.40 -12.05
N ASN A 256 1.15 -14.79 -11.40
CA ASN A 256 2.57 -15.14 -11.51
C ASN A 256 3.00 -15.89 -10.25
N ALA A 257 4.10 -16.64 -10.35
CA ALA A 257 4.77 -17.19 -9.18
C ALA A 257 6.09 -16.44 -8.99
N GLU A 258 6.22 -15.83 -7.83
CA GLU A 258 7.44 -15.17 -7.38
C GLU A 258 8.03 -16.01 -6.24
N ILE A 259 9.31 -16.35 -6.37
CA ILE A 259 10.04 -17.17 -5.40
C ILE A 259 11.21 -16.37 -4.89
N VAL A 260 11.28 -16.23 -3.56
CA VAL A 260 12.46 -15.73 -2.85
C VAL A 260 13.10 -16.91 -2.13
N ILE A 261 14.40 -17.09 -2.32
CA ILE A 261 15.20 -18.05 -1.53
C ILE A 261 16.38 -17.31 -0.92
N GLY A 262 16.61 -17.50 0.37
CA GLY A 262 17.82 -17.01 1.00
C GLY A 262 17.77 -16.89 2.51
N MET A 263 18.69 -16.07 3.01
CA MET A 263 19.03 -15.88 4.40
C MET A 263 19.63 -14.49 4.60
N GLN A 264 20.09 -14.16 5.82
CA GLN A 264 20.62 -12.82 6.12
C GLN A 264 21.81 -12.37 5.23
N GLU A 265 22.57 -13.31 4.69
CA GLU A 265 23.78 -13.03 3.89
C GLU A 265 23.50 -12.84 2.39
N TRP A 266 22.44 -13.47 1.88
CA TRP A 266 22.11 -13.46 0.45
C TRP A 266 20.62 -13.74 0.23
N LEU A 267 20.05 -13.09 -0.78
CA LEU A 267 18.70 -13.33 -1.25
C LEU A 267 18.72 -13.45 -2.77
N PHE A 268 18.11 -14.51 -3.29
CA PHE A 268 17.77 -14.62 -4.71
C PHE A 268 16.27 -14.48 -4.86
N VAL A 269 15.87 -13.81 -5.92
CA VAL A 269 14.47 -13.66 -6.28
C VAL A 269 14.29 -13.97 -7.76
N GLY A 270 13.22 -14.68 -8.07
CA GLY A 270 12.82 -14.99 -9.44
C GLY A 270 11.32 -14.87 -9.57
N ALA A 271 10.88 -14.42 -10.74
CA ALA A 271 9.47 -14.42 -11.14
C ALA A 271 9.31 -15.31 -12.37
N GLY A 272 8.24 -16.07 -12.41
CA GLY A 272 7.89 -16.92 -13.54
C GLY A 272 6.38 -16.95 -13.75
N ALA A 273 5.96 -17.19 -14.99
CA ALA A 273 4.56 -17.46 -15.27
C ALA A 273 4.18 -18.81 -14.62
N ALA A 274 3.34 -18.77 -13.59
CA ALA A 274 2.72 -19.98 -13.04
C ALA A 274 1.64 -20.52 -13.99
N GLY A 275 0.97 -19.62 -14.72
CA GLY A 275 -0.22 -19.91 -15.51
C GLY A 275 -1.46 -20.07 -14.61
N PRO A 276 -2.68 -19.95 -15.15
CA PRO A 276 -3.90 -19.88 -14.34
C PRO A 276 -4.38 -21.23 -13.82
N ALA A 277 -3.50 -22.23 -13.73
CA ALA A 277 -3.83 -23.60 -13.30
C ALA A 277 -4.45 -23.62 -11.90
N LEU A 278 -3.87 -22.83 -10.99
CA LEU A 278 -4.29 -22.69 -9.60
C LEU A 278 -5.38 -21.63 -9.40
N GLU A 279 -5.72 -20.86 -10.44
CA GLU A 279 -6.77 -19.82 -10.41
C GLU A 279 -8.04 -20.25 -11.18
N GLY A 280 -8.09 -21.51 -11.62
CA GLY A 280 -9.23 -22.11 -12.32
C GLY A 280 -9.27 -21.89 -13.84
N GLY A 281 -8.26 -21.25 -14.45
CA GLY A 281 -8.32 -20.82 -15.85
C GLY A 281 -7.93 -21.87 -16.91
N ILE A 282 -7.49 -23.07 -16.51
CA ILE A 282 -7.04 -24.12 -17.46
C ILE A 282 -8.02 -25.30 -17.54
N PHE A 283 -8.83 -25.52 -16.50
CA PHE A 283 -9.68 -26.69 -16.35
C PHE A 283 -11.16 -26.31 -16.43
N ARG A 284 -11.97 -27.08 -17.18
CA ARG A 284 -13.40 -26.77 -17.41
C ARG A 284 -14.22 -26.66 -16.12
N ALA A 285 -13.88 -27.44 -15.10
CA ALA A 285 -14.53 -27.35 -13.79
C ALA A 285 -13.68 -26.58 -12.77
N GLY A 286 -12.56 -25.98 -13.20
CA GLY A 286 -11.76 -25.08 -12.37
C GLY A 286 -12.52 -23.79 -12.11
N MET A 287 -12.50 -23.34 -10.86
CA MET A 287 -13.11 -22.08 -10.47
C MET A 287 -12.32 -21.46 -9.31
N ARG A 288 -12.47 -20.15 -9.13
CA ARG A 288 -11.90 -19.48 -7.94
C ARG A 288 -12.57 -19.97 -6.66
N ALA A 289 -11.83 -19.95 -5.55
CA ALA A 289 -12.33 -20.26 -4.21
C ALA A 289 -13.52 -19.36 -3.83
N LYS A 290 -14.74 -19.88 -4.01
CA LYS A 290 -16.01 -19.24 -3.69
C LYS A 290 -16.99 -20.30 -3.21
N ARG A 291 -18.12 -19.88 -2.64
CA ARG A 291 -19.17 -20.79 -2.18
C ARG A 291 -19.52 -21.84 -3.25
N GLY A 292 -19.47 -23.12 -2.89
CA GLY A 292 -19.69 -24.25 -3.79
C GLY A 292 -18.44 -24.78 -4.52
N ALA A 293 -17.28 -24.12 -4.39
CA ALA A 293 -16.02 -24.66 -4.90
C ALA A 293 -15.53 -25.82 -4.01
N ILE A 294 -15.16 -26.93 -4.63
CA ILE A 294 -14.55 -28.09 -3.96
C ILE A 294 -13.09 -27.72 -3.66
N TYR A 295 -12.71 -27.64 -2.38
CA TYR A 295 -11.34 -27.32 -1.93
C TYR A 295 -10.57 -28.54 -1.42
N ARG A 296 -11.24 -29.69 -1.30
CA ARG A 296 -10.65 -30.95 -0.85
C ARG A 296 -11.35 -32.12 -1.49
N ILE A 297 -10.55 -33.08 -1.96
CA ILE A 297 -11.00 -34.38 -2.47
C ILE A 297 -10.15 -35.45 -1.82
N ASP A 298 -10.80 -36.44 -1.21
CA ASP A 298 -10.18 -37.64 -0.68
C ASP A 298 -10.67 -38.83 -1.51
N ILE A 299 -9.74 -39.55 -2.15
CA ILE A 299 -10.04 -40.72 -2.99
C ILE A 299 -9.51 -41.97 -2.29
N ASP A 300 -10.38 -42.95 -2.04
CA ASP A 300 -9.98 -44.25 -1.51
C ASP A 300 -9.21 -45.02 -2.60
N PRO A 301 -7.94 -45.42 -2.37
CA PRO A 301 -7.13 -46.08 -3.40
C PRO A 301 -7.55 -47.53 -3.68
N ALA A 302 -8.34 -48.16 -2.80
CA ALA A 302 -8.82 -49.52 -2.97
C ALA A 302 -10.21 -49.57 -3.62
N THR A 303 -11.12 -48.67 -3.22
CA THR A 303 -12.50 -48.65 -3.75
C THR A 303 -12.70 -47.66 -4.89
N HIS A 304 -11.80 -46.68 -5.02
CA HIS A 304 -11.95 -45.50 -5.88
C HIS A 304 -13.14 -44.59 -5.53
N ASP A 305 -13.71 -44.73 -4.33
CA ASP A 305 -14.75 -43.81 -3.87
C ASP A 305 -14.15 -42.43 -3.56
N ALA A 306 -14.76 -41.39 -4.13
CA ALA A 306 -14.37 -40.01 -3.91
C ALA A 306 -15.30 -39.33 -2.89
N ARG A 307 -14.69 -38.70 -1.88
CA ARG A 307 -15.36 -37.77 -0.96
C ARG A 307 -14.80 -36.38 -1.19
N TYR A 308 -15.63 -35.36 -1.00
CA TYR A 308 -15.24 -33.98 -1.23
C TYR A 308 -15.81 -33.05 -0.17
N SER A 309 -15.18 -31.87 -0.05
CA SER A 309 -15.65 -30.78 0.80
C SER A 309 -15.74 -29.50 -0.02
N THR A 310 -16.82 -28.72 0.17
CA THR A 310 -17.07 -27.48 -0.56
C THR A 310 -17.02 -26.27 0.37
N ILE A 311 -16.62 -25.12 -0.16
CA ILE A 311 -16.66 -23.86 0.59
C ILE A 311 -18.12 -23.51 0.89
N GLY A 312 -18.43 -23.36 2.18
CA GLY A 312 -19.77 -22.99 2.67
C GLY A 312 -20.81 -24.10 2.56
N ASP A 313 -20.39 -25.37 2.56
CA ASP A 313 -21.23 -26.58 2.53
C ASP A 313 -22.33 -26.55 1.45
N ALA A 314 -22.03 -25.87 0.34
CA ALA A 314 -22.95 -25.71 -0.77
C ALA A 314 -22.80 -26.84 -1.80
N ALA A 315 -23.80 -26.99 -2.67
CA ALA A 315 -23.70 -27.91 -3.80
C ALA A 315 -22.46 -27.59 -4.67
N PRO A 316 -21.73 -28.61 -5.14
CA PRO A 316 -20.48 -28.40 -5.87
C PRO A 316 -20.74 -27.69 -7.21
N ALA A 317 -20.02 -26.59 -7.44
CA ALA A 317 -20.09 -25.78 -8.66
C ALA A 317 -18.80 -25.85 -9.51
N GLY A 318 -17.72 -26.36 -8.93
CA GLY A 318 -16.40 -26.49 -9.54
C GLY A 318 -15.34 -26.86 -8.50
N ILE A 319 -14.06 -26.83 -8.87
CA ILE A 319 -12.89 -27.19 -8.05
C ILE A 319 -11.99 -25.97 -7.92
N CYS A 320 -11.53 -25.69 -6.71
CA CYS A 320 -10.53 -24.67 -6.40
C CYS A 320 -9.33 -25.27 -5.65
#